data_AF-A0A7C1Y2J5-F1
#
_entry.id   AF-A0A7C1Y2J5-F1
#
_cell.length_a   1.000
_cell.length_b   1.000
_cell.length_c   1.000
_cell.angle_alpha   90.00
_cell.angle_beta   90.00
_cell.angle_gamma   90.00
#
_symmetry.space_group_name_H-M   'P 1'
#
loop_
_entity.id
_entity.type
_entity.pdbx_description
1 polymer ?
#
loop_
_entity_poly.entity_id
_entity_poly.type
_entity_poly.pdbx_seq_one_letter_code
_entity_poly.pdbx_strand_id
1 'polypeptide(L)'
;MAHSDAGTVTSPGNILTVTVGLEGQIPYYQVSRHGEIVIAKSRLGLRFKDALHLDGGFTHASFAKTSFDETWTQPWGEKENIRNHYNELRMTVSDGLKRRMVLTFRVYDDGVGFRYELPKQKNLGEVAIIDELTEFRISDPATAWWIPARGWNRYEYLYRKTPLTEISHVHTPLTMRTDKGLHISVHEAALVDYAAMTLRRGRGQALQADLTPLSDG
;
A
#
# COMPACT_ATOMS: atom_id res chain seq x y z
N MET A 1 -6.73 26.85 -11.60
CA MET A 1 -5.69 26.12 -10.85
C MET A 1 -6.43 25.12 -9.98
N ALA A 2 -6.33 23.82 -10.24
CA ALA A 2 -7.03 22.83 -9.44
C ALA A 2 -6.37 22.77 -8.06
N HIS A 3 -7.10 23.09 -7.00
CA HIS A 3 -6.67 22.82 -5.65
C HIS A 3 -6.48 21.31 -5.52
N SER A 4 -5.25 20.88 -5.20
CA SER A 4 -5.00 19.48 -4.85
C SER A 4 -5.54 19.25 -3.44
N ASP A 5 -6.66 18.55 -3.32
CA ASP A 5 -7.16 18.06 -2.04
C ASP A 5 -6.23 16.94 -1.55
N ALA A 6 -5.23 17.31 -0.76
CA ALA A 6 -4.25 16.40 -0.19
C ALA A 6 -4.21 16.52 1.33
N GLY A 7 -4.14 15.38 2.00
CA GLY A 7 -3.90 15.24 3.43
C GLY A 7 -2.50 14.70 3.71
N THR A 8 -1.92 15.11 4.83
CA THR A 8 -0.58 14.68 5.25
C THR A 8 -0.59 14.14 6.68
N VAL A 9 0.23 13.14 6.99
CA VAL A 9 0.46 12.66 8.36
C VAL A 9 1.91 12.27 8.53
N THR A 10 2.48 12.62 9.68
CA THR A 10 3.89 12.41 10.00
C THR A 10 4.00 11.41 11.15
N SER A 11 5.02 10.56 11.14
CA SER A 11 5.30 9.61 12.21
C SER A 11 5.54 10.35 13.54
N PRO A 12 5.34 9.71 14.70
CA PRO A 12 5.53 10.38 16.00
C PRO A 12 6.92 11.00 16.20
N GLY A 13 7.97 10.35 15.71
CA GLY A 13 9.36 10.80 15.74
C GLY A 13 9.77 11.71 14.58
N ASN A 14 8.83 12.16 13.74
CA ASN A 14 9.08 13.04 12.58
C ASN A 14 10.06 12.46 11.54
N ILE A 15 10.06 11.14 11.36
CA ILE A 15 10.93 10.42 10.42
C ILE A 15 10.22 10.27 9.08
N LEU A 16 9.03 9.69 9.09
CA LEU A 16 8.24 9.41 7.89
C LEU A 16 7.09 10.40 7.77
N THR A 17 6.80 10.86 6.57
CA THR A 17 5.59 11.64 6.27
C THR A 17 4.89 11.03 5.07
N VAL A 18 3.61 10.74 5.23
CA VAL A 18 2.72 10.25 4.18
C VAL A 18 1.86 11.41 3.68
N THR A 19 1.81 11.59 2.38
CA THR A 19 0.87 12.50 1.70
C THR A 19 -0.08 11.67 0.86
N VAL A 20 -1.39 11.90 0.98
CA VAL A 20 -2.44 11.20 0.24
C VAL A 20 -3.40 12.22 -0.34
N GLY A 21 -3.95 11.94 -1.51
CA GLY A 21 -4.88 12.87 -2.14
C GLY A 21 -5.41 12.34 -3.46
N LEU A 22 -6.04 13.24 -4.21
CA LEU A 22 -6.46 13.00 -5.58
C LEU A 22 -5.55 13.74 -6.56
N GLU A 23 -5.03 13.05 -7.57
CA GLU A 23 -4.40 13.66 -8.73
C GLU A 23 -5.37 13.54 -9.90
N GLY A 24 -5.97 14.67 -10.29
CA GLY A 24 -7.17 14.66 -11.12
C GLY A 24 -8.35 14.05 -10.35
N GLN A 25 -8.63 12.77 -10.61
CA GLN A 25 -9.71 12.01 -9.95
C GLN A 25 -9.24 10.62 -9.49
N ILE A 26 -7.91 10.41 -9.47
CA ILE A 26 -7.28 9.13 -9.13
C ILE A 26 -6.62 9.27 -7.76
N PRO A 27 -6.89 8.37 -6.81
CA PRO A 27 -6.28 8.44 -5.49
C PRO A 27 -4.82 8.00 -5.56
N TYR A 28 -3.97 8.72 -4.83
CA TYR A 28 -2.55 8.44 -4.72
C TYR A 28 -2.07 8.56 -3.27
N TYR A 29 -0.92 7.94 -3.00
CA TYR A 29 -0.10 8.25 -1.83
C TYR A 29 1.36 8.47 -2.22
N GLN A 30 2.10 9.16 -1.34
CA GLN A 30 3.53 9.39 -1.43
C GLN A 30 4.11 9.31 -0.01
N VAL A 31 5.33 8.78 0.11
CA VAL A 31 6.05 8.71 1.39
C VAL A 31 7.38 9.44 1.27
N SER A 32 7.66 10.32 2.21
CA SER A 32 8.97 10.94 2.39
C SER A 32 9.59 10.54 3.72
N ARG A 33 10.92 10.38 3.74
CA ARG A 33 11.72 10.17 4.95
C ARG A 33 12.65 11.36 5.14
N HIS A 34 12.53 12.06 6.28
CA HIS A 34 13.26 13.32 6.56
C HIS A 34 13.17 14.34 5.41
N GLY A 35 12.00 14.46 4.79
CA GLY A 35 11.76 15.38 3.67
C GLY A 35 12.15 14.86 2.28
N GLU A 36 12.93 13.77 2.18
CA GLU A 36 13.26 13.14 0.89
C GLU A 36 12.18 12.14 0.49
N ILE A 37 11.69 12.20 -0.76
CA ILE A 37 10.71 11.25 -1.27
C ILE A 37 11.36 9.87 -1.43
N VAL A 38 10.79 8.86 -0.76
CA VAL A 38 11.27 7.47 -0.83
C VAL A 38 10.30 6.57 -1.60
N ILE A 39 8.99 6.80 -1.43
CA ILE A 39 7.94 6.27 -2.30
C ILE A 39 7.32 7.45 -3.04
N ALA A 40 7.53 7.52 -4.35
CA ALA A 40 6.93 8.52 -5.22
C ALA A 40 5.41 8.29 -5.35
N LYS A 41 4.70 9.26 -5.95
CA LYS A 41 3.25 9.15 -6.15
C LYS A 41 2.89 7.78 -6.74
N SER A 42 2.12 7.04 -5.95
CA SER A 42 1.74 5.65 -6.20
C SER A 42 0.23 5.56 -6.19
N ARG A 43 -0.33 4.98 -7.25
CA ARG A 43 -1.78 4.85 -7.43
C ARG A 43 -2.38 3.89 -6.40
N LEU A 44 -3.65 4.15 -6.08
CA LEU A 44 -4.52 3.27 -5.30
C LEU A 44 -5.82 3.03 -6.08
N GLY A 45 -6.48 1.90 -5.86
CA GLY A 45 -7.78 1.61 -6.45
C GLY A 45 -8.08 0.13 -6.61
N LEU A 46 -9.37 -0.17 -6.79
CA LEU A 46 -9.90 -1.52 -6.92
C LEU A 46 -10.73 -1.65 -8.20
N ARG A 47 -10.57 -2.76 -8.92
CA ARG A 47 -11.42 -3.13 -10.05
C ARG A 47 -12.22 -4.37 -9.72
N PHE A 48 -13.43 -4.40 -10.26
CA PHE A 48 -14.40 -5.46 -9.99
C PHE A 48 -14.86 -6.10 -11.29
N LYS A 49 -15.29 -7.36 -11.21
CA LYS A 49 -15.81 -8.14 -12.35
C LYS A 49 -17.09 -7.54 -12.93
N ASP A 50 -18.12 -7.39 -12.10
CA ASP A 50 -19.48 -7.02 -12.51
C ASP A 50 -19.97 -5.70 -11.92
N ALA A 51 -19.07 -4.94 -11.30
CA ALA A 51 -19.37 -3.63 -10.71
C ALA A 51 -18.45 -2.54 -11.28
N LEU A 52 -18.96 -1.31 -11.32
CA LEU A 52 -18.15 -0.15 -11.69
C LEU A 52 -16.92 -0.06 -10.77
N HIS A 53 -15.76 0.20 -11.35
CA HIS A 53 -14.51 0.22 -10.59
C HIS A 53 -14.48 1.34 -9.55
N LEU A 54 -13.65 1.16 -8.53
CA LEU A 54 -13.23 2.19 -7.58
C LEU A 54 -11.75 2.50 -7.81
N ASP A 55 -11.42 2.84 -9.06
CA ASP A 55 -10.05 3.09 -9.51
C ASP A 55 -9.80 4.54 -9.98
N GLY A 56 -10.82 5.40 -9.90
CA GLY A 56 -10.80 6.80 -10.30
C GLY A 56 -12.22 7.37 -10.34
N GLY A 57 -12.37 8.58 -10.88
CA GLY A 57 -13.68 9.25 -10.95
C GLY A 57 -14.17 9.81 -9.61
N PHE A 58 -13.29 9.89 -8.60
CA PHE A 58 -13.61 10.50 -7.32
C PHE A 58 -13.66 12.01 -7.47
N THR A 59 -14.73 12.61 -6.97
CA THR A 59 -15.00 14.04 -7.08
C THR A 59 -14.86 14.77 -5.75
N HIS A 60 -14.81 14.03 -4.63
CA HIS A 60 -14.69 14.57 -3.29
C HIS A 60 -13.69 13.75 -2.48
N ALA A 61 -12.90 14.43 -1.65
CA ALA A 61 -12.03 13.83 -0.65
C ALA A 61 -12.20 14.55 0.70
N SER A 62 -12.21 13.80 1.80
CA SER A 62 -12.16 14.34 3.15
C SER A 62 -11.14 13.58 4.00
N PHE A 63 -10.62 14.24 5.04
CA PHE A 63 -9.49 13.75 5.81
C PHE A 63 -9.77 13.81 7.31
N ALA A 64 -9.41 12.75 8.04
CA ALA A 64 -9.46 12.71 9.50
C ALA A 64 -8.14 12.14 10.03
N LYS A 65 -7.64 12.70 11.14
CA LYS A 65 -6.40 12.28 11.79
C LYS A 65 -6.66 11.82 13.21
N THR A 66 -5.96 10.78 13.63
CA THR A 66 -5.91 10.30 15.00
C THR A 66 -4.49 9.86 15.34
N SER A 67 -4.23 9.54 16.60
CA SER A 67 -2.97 8.96 17.07
C SER A 67 -3.27 7.84 18.05
N PHE A 68 -2.34 6.91 18.18
CA PHE A 68 -2.46 5.78 19.09
C PHE A 68 -1.08 5.46 19.68
N ASP A 69 -1.02 5.24 20.99
CA ASP A 69 0.21 4.89 21.70
C ASP A 69 -0.13 3.99 22.90
N GLU A 70 -0.04 2.68 22.69
CA GLU A 70 -0.26 1.69 23.74
C GLU A 70 0.78 0.58 23.66
N THR A 71 0.98 -0.13 24.76
CA THR A 71 1.85 -1.31 24.81
C THR A 71 1.02 -2.53 25.17
N TRP A 72 1.26 -3.63 24.46
CA TRP A 72 0.62 -4.92 24.72
C TRP A 72 1.67 -6.01 24.95
N THR A 73 1.29 -7.05 25.67
CA THR A 73 2.18 -8.16 26.03
C THR A 73 1.87 -9.38 25.17
N GLN A 74 2.89 -9.95 24.53
CA GLN A 74 2.74 -11.18 23.76
C GLN A 74 2.63 -12.39 24.70
N PRO A 75 1.78 -13.38 24.40
CA PRO A 75 1.79 -14.64 25.14
C PRO A 75 3.09 -15.44 24.91
N TRP A 76 3.72 -15.24 23.75
CA TRP A 76 5.02 -15.77 23.34
C TRP A 76 5.50 -14.92 22.14
N GLY A 77 6.80 -14.77 21.96
CA GLY A 77 7.35 -13.96 20.86
C GLY A 77 8.83 -13.62 21.06
N GLU A 78 9.38 -12.88 20.11
CA GLU A 78 10.76 -12.37 20.15
C GLU A 78 10.97 -11.29 21.22
N LYS A 79 9.89 -10.64 21.67
CA LYS A 79 9.85 -9.65 22.75
C LYS A 79 8.56 -9.79 23.55
N GLU A 80 8.65 -9.66 24.87
CA GLU A 80 7.49 -9.72 25.76
C GLU A 80 6.53 -8.55 25.55
N ASN A 81 7.03 -7.31 25.54
CA ASN A 81 6.22 -6.10 25.42
C ASN A 81 6.43 -5.41 24.06
N ILE A 82 5.34 -5.16 23.34
CA ILE A 82 5.34 -4.50 22.03
C ILE A 82 4.60 -3.16 22.15
N ARG A 83 5.31 -2.06 21.91
CA ARG A 83 4.72 -0.73 21.80
C ARG A 83 4.13 -0.54 20.40
N ASN A 84 2.86 -0.15 20.36
CA ASN A 84 2.13 0.20 19.16
C ASN A 84 1.90 1.72 19.16
N HIS A 85 2.78 2.45 18.47
CA HIS A 85 2.79 3.91 18.47
C HIS A 85 2.79 4.46 17.04
N TYR A 86 1.68 5.05 16.62
CA TYR A 86 1.51 5.61 15.28
C TYR A 86 0.61 6.83 15.27
N ASN A 87 0.78 7.64 14.22
CA ASN A 87 -0.21 8.60 13.79
C ASN A 87 -1.01 8.01 12.62
N GLU A 88 -2.32 8.26 12.57
CA GLU A 88 -3.21 7.73 11.55
C GLU A 88 -3.84 8.86 10.73
N LEU A 89 -3.99 8.63 9.43
CA LEU A 89 -4.74 9.47 8.50
C LEU A 89 -5.73 8.61 7.73
N ARG A 90 -7.01 9.00 7.79
CA ARG A 90 -8.08 8.42 7.01
C ARG A 90 -8.49 9.40 5.92
N MET A 91 -8.35 9.01 4.66
CA MET A 91 -8.89 9.72 3.50
C MET A 91 -10.18 9.02 3.06
N THR A 92 -11.32 9.70 3.11
CA THR A 92 -12.57 9.22 2.52
C THR A 92 -12.75 9.87 1.16
N VAL A 93 -12.85 9.05 0.11
CA VAL A 93 -13.14 9.53 -1.26
C VAL A 93 -14.54 9.12 -1.68
N SER A 94 -15.19 9.94 -2.49
CA SER A 94 -16.48 9.59 -3.12
C SER A 94 -16.59 10.00 -4.57
N ASP A 95 -17.29 9.18 -5.35
CA ASP A 95 -17.53 9.41 -6.77
C ASP A 95 -18.91 10.04 -7.06
N GLY A 96 -19.22 10.27 -8.34
CA GLY A 96 -20.51 10.82 -8.77
C GLY A 96 -21.73 9.96 -8.42
N LEU A 97 -21.54 8.66 -8.14
CA LEU A 97 -22.58 7.76 -7.67
C LEU A 97 -22.71 7.76 -6.14
N LYS A 98 -21.99 8.65 -5.44
CA LYS A 98 -21.92 8.71 -3.97
C LYS A 98 -21.41 7.40 -3.36
N ARG A 99 -20.63 6.61 -4.11
CA ARG A 99 -19.92 5.45 -3.58
C ARG A 99 -18.71 5.94 -2.82
N ARG A 100 -18.46 5.37 -1.65
CA ARG A 100 -17.39 5.77 -0.72
C ARG A 100 -16.36 4.66 -0.58
N MET A 101 -15.10 5.05 -0.59
CA MET A 101 -13.95 4.22 -0.24
C MET A 101 -13.12 4.99 0.79
N VAL A 102 -12.71 4.32 1.87
CA VAL A 102 -11.84 4.91 2.88
C VAL A 102 -10.46 4.29 2.74
N LEU A 103 -9.44 5.15 2.73
CA LEU A 103 -8.04 4.76 2.75
C LEU A 103 -7.45 5.16 4.10
N THR A 104 -7.11 4.17 4.91
CA THR A 104 -6.56 4.38 6.26
C THR A 104 -5.06 4.12 6.23
N PHE A 105 -4.25 5.10 6.64
CA PHE A 105 -2.81 5.03 6.75
C PHE A 105 -2.39 5.14 8.20
N ARG A 106 -1.59 4.20 8.69
CA ARG A 106 -0.91 4.26 9.99
C ARG A 106 0.58 4.45 9.75
N VAL A 107 1.14 5.49 10.35
CA VAL A 107 2.52 5.92 10.15
C VAL A 107 3.28 5.78 11.45
N TYR A 108 4.17 4.80 11.47
CA TYR A 108 5.13 4.53 12.53
C TYR A 108 6.47 5.19 12.18
N ASP A 109 7.42 5.21 13.10
CA ASP A 109 8.75 5.77 12.85
C ASP A 109 9.60 4.94 11.89
N ASP A 110 9.30 3.65 11.78
CA ASP A 110 10.02 2.65 10.99
C ASP A 110 9.20 2.10 9.82
N GLY A 111 7.94 2.48 9.66
CA GLY A 111 7.10 1.95 8.59
C GLY A 111 5.77 2.66 8.39
N VAL A 112 5.13 2.32 7.27
CA VAL A 112 3.78 2.77 6.91
C VAL A 112 2.94 1.54 6.62
N GLY A 113 1.79 1.42 7.27
CA GLY A 113 0.75 0.45 6.93
C GLY A 113 -0.47 1.17 6.37
N PHE A 114 -1.13 0.60 5.37
CA PHE A 114 -2.38 1.15 4.87
C PHE A 114 -3.35 0.07 4.39
N ARG A 115 -4.63 0.43 4.31
CA ARG A 115 -5.69 -0.46 3.80
C ARG A 115 -6.84 0.32 3.17
N TYR A 116 -7.58 -0.39 2.32
CA TYR A 116 -8.89 0.03 1.84
C TYR A 116 -9.98 -0.41 2.84
N GLU A 117 -11.00 0.42 3.04
CA GLU A 117 -12.24 0.04 3.71
C GLU A 117 -13.41 0.42 2.78
N LEU A 118 -14.25 -0.56 2.46
CA LEU A 118 -15.46 -0.39 1.66
C LEU A 118 -16.68 -0.46 2.60
N PRO A 119 -17.17 0.68 3.13
CA PRO A 119 -18.29 0.66 4.06
C PRO A 119 -19.56 0.19 3.36
N LYS A 120 -20.46 -0.47 4.11
CA LYS A 120 -21.82 -0.78 3.63
C LYS A 120 -22.52 0.50 3.19
N GLN A 121 -23.11 0.47 2.00
CA GLN A 121 -23.68 1.65 1.36
C GLN A 121 -24.69 1.27 0.27
N LYS A 122 -25.53 2.21 -0.14
CA LYS A 122 -26.64 1.96 -1.06
C LYS A 122 -26.19 1.57 -2.48
N ASN A 123 -25.12 2.18 -2.98
CA ASN A 123 -24.69 2.08 -4.38
C ASN A 123 -23.45 1.20 -4.57
N LEU A 124 -23.14 0.35 -3.59
CA LEU A 124 -22.10 -0.68 -3.67
C LEU A 124 -22.60 -1.89 -2.88
N GLY A 125 -23.01 -2.93 -3.61
CA GLY A 125 -23.43 -4.21 -3.04
C GLY A 125 -22.25 -5.17 -2.91
N GLU A 126 -22.51 -6.44 -3.15
CA GLU A 126 -21.47 -7.47 -3.26
C GLU A 126 -20.59 -7.22 -4.50
N VAL A 127 -19.30 -7.45 -4.37
CA VAL A 127 -18.31 -7.23 -5.43
C VAL A 127 -17.30 -8.36 -5.45
N ALA A 128 -16.87 -8.75 -6.65
CA ALA A 128 -15.73 -9.63 -6.87
C ALA A 128 -14.55 -8.80 -7.39
N ILE A 129 -13.43 -8.78 -6.65
CA ILE A 129 -12.21 -8.03 -7.02
C ILE A 129 -11.46 -8.81 -8.08
N ILE A 130 -11.10 -8.14 -9.18
CA ILE A 130 -10.32 -8.72 -10.29
C ILE A 130 -8.93 -8.09 -10.43
N ASP A 131 -8.73 -6.89 -9.86
CA ASP A 131 -7.43 -6.22 -9.89
C ASP A 131 -7.34 -5.23 -8.73
N GLU A 132 -6.18 -5.18 -8.10
CA GLU A 132 -5.82 -4.16 -7.12
C GLU A 132 -4.73 -3.29 -7.72
N LEU A 133 -5.00 -1.99 -7.84
CA LEU A 133 -4.14 -1.02 -8.51
C LEU A 133 -3.12 -0.37 -7.58
N THR A 134 -2.93 -0.93 -6.39
CA THR A 134 -1.95 -0.47 -5.40
C THR A 134 -0.56 -0.53 -6.01
N GLU A 135 0.09 0.64 -6.09
CA GLU A 135 1.48 0.77 -6.52
C GLU A 135 2.43 1.00 -5.35
N PHE A 136 3.69 0.65 -5.56
CA PHE A 136 4.82 1.01 -4.72
C PHE A 136 5.93 1.53 -5.65
N ARG A 137 6.00 2.86 -5.82
CA ARG A 137 6.99 3.49 -6.72
C ARG A 137 8.22 3.92 -5.94
N ILE A 138 9.24 3.06 -5.91
CA ILE A 138 10.52 3.40 -5.24
C ILE A 138 11.17 4.57 -5.97
N SER A 139 11.63 5.59 -5.24
CA SER A 139 12.10 6.84 -5.86
C SER A 139 13.51 6.71 -6.45
N ASP A 140 14.39 6.03 -5.73
CA ASP A 140 15.78 5.82 -6.14
C ASP A 140 15.98 4.44 -6.78
N PRO A 141 16.99 4.27 -7.65
CA PRO A 141 17.53 2.96 -8.03
C PRO A 141 17.77 2.08 -6.79
N ALA A 142 17.47 0.78 -6.92
CA ALA A 142 17.54 -0.15 -5.79
C ALA A 142 17.98 -1.53 -6.24
N THR A 143 18.73 -2.21 -5.37
CA THR A 143 18.99 -3.65 -5.45
C THR A 143 17.95 -4.40 -4.63
N ALA A 144 17.38 -5.46 -5.18
CA ALA A 144 16.36 -6.29 -4.55
C ALA A 144 16.90 -7.69 -4.23
N TRP A 145 16.42 -8.25 -3.10
CA TRP A 145 16.59 -9.65 -2.73
C TRP A 145 15.21 -10.31 -2.71
N TRP A 146 15.00 -11.28 -3.61
CA TRP A 146 13.65 -11.76 -3.92
C TRP A 146 13.61 -13.22 -4.35
N ILE A 147 12.42 -13.82 -4.25
CA ILE A 147 12.07 -15.11 -4.82
C ILE A 147 10.90 -14.96 -5.83
N PRO A 148 10.85 -15.75 -6.91
CA PRO A 148 9.80 -15.63 -7.91
C PRO A 148 8.44 -16.01 -7.32
N ALA A 149 7.41 -15.22 -7.64
CA ALA A 149 6.02 -15.61 -7.42
C ALA A 149 5.49 -16.43 -8.59
N ARG A 150 4.37 -17.14 -8.37
CA ARG A 150 3.68 -17.98 -9.36
C ARG A 150 4.52 -19.12 -9.94
N GLY A 151 5.68 -19.39 -9.34
CA GLY A 151 6.50 -20.54 -9.68
C GLY A 151 5.90 -21.83 -9.13
N TRP A 152 6.25 -22.96 -9.75
CA TRP A 152 5.77 -24.28 -9.35
C TRP A 152 6.13 -24.64 -7.89
N ASN A 153 7.31 -24.22 -7.42
CA ASN A 153 7.81 -24.55 -6.07
C ASN A 153 7.40 -23.56 -4.96
N ARG A 154 6.30 -22.82 -5.13
CA ARG A 154 5.75 -21.91 -4.11
C ARG A 154 6.83 -20.95 -3.56
N TYR A 155 7.02 -20.87 -2.24
CA TYR A 155 8.02 -20.02 -1.58
C TYR A 155 9.43 -20.66 -1.49
N GLU A 156 9.61 -21.90 -1.94
CA GLU A 156 10.82 -22.71 -1.70
C GLU A 156 11.87 -22.48 -2.80
N TYR A 157 12.27 -21.23 -3.00
CA TYR A 157 13.33 -20.83 -3.93
C TYR A 157 14.49 -20.17 -3.19
N LEU A 158 15.70 -20.27 -3.77
CA LEU A 158 16.83 -19.45 -3.35
C LEU A 158 16.62 -18.00 -3.77
N TYR A 159 17.02 -17.09 -2.89
CA TYR A 159 16.96 -15.65 -3.15
C TYR A 159 17.87 -15.26 -4.32
N ARG A 160 17.34 -14.41 -5.19
CA ARG A 160 18.09 -13.71 -6.24
C ARG A 160 18.46 -12.33 -5.75
N LYS A 161 19.59 -11.81 -6.22
CA LYS A 161 20.04 -10.45 -6.01
C LYS A 161 20.18 -9.75 -7.36
N THR A 162 19.30 -8.81 -7.66
CA THR A 162 19.29 -8.08 -8.94
C THR A 162 18.91 -6.62 -8.72
N PRO A 163 19.15 -5.71 -9.67
CA PRO A 163 18.45 -4.44 -9.72
C PRO A 163 16.93 -4.63 -9.66
N LEU A 164 16.21 -3.68 -9.05
CA LEU A 164 14.75 -3.68 -8.96
C LEU A 164 14.11 -3.72 -10.35
N THR A 165 14.72 -3.06 -11.33
CA THR A 165 14.29 -3.05 -12.72
C THR A 165 14.42 -4.40 -13.43
N GLU A 166 15.07 -5.40 -12.82
CA GLU A 166 15.23 -6.73 -13.40
C GLU A 166 14.31 -7.79 -12.78
N ILE A 167 13.54 -7.42 -11.74
CA ILE A 167 12.55 -8.35 -11.20
C ILE A 167 11.36 -8.47 -12.15
N SER A 168 10.68 -9.62 -12.12
CA SER A 168 9.48 -9.87 -12.93
C SER A 168 8.23 -9.87 -12.05
N HIS A 169 8.04 -10.93 -11.29
CA HIS A 169 6.90 -11.19 -10.43
C HIS A 169 7.41 -11.91 -9.18
N VAL A 170 7.20 -11.32 -8.01
CA VAL A 170 7.89 -11.72 -6.78
C VAL A 170 6.93 -11.89 -5.61
N HIS A 171 7.28 -12.78 -4.69
CA HIS A 171 6.59 -12.87 -3.40
C HIS A 171 6.99 -11.70 -2.49
N THR A 172 6.16 -11.46 -1.48
CA THR A 172 6.49 -10.61 -0.33
C THR A 172 6.88 -11.50 0.87
N PRO A 173 7.69 -11.05 1.84
CA PRO A 173 8.33 -9.73 1.93
C PRO A 173 9.39 -9.49 0.85
N LEU A 174 9.20 -8.45 0.03
CA LEU A 174 10.19 -8.03 -0.96
C LEU A 174 11.13 -7.03 -0.28
N THR A 175 12.40 -7.41 -0.11
CA THR A 175 13.40 -6.56 0.54
C THR A 175 14.34 -5.92 -0.47
N MET A 176 14.57 -4.63 -0.32
CA MET A 176 15.35 -3.79 -1.24
C MET A 176 16.28 -2.87 -0.46
N ARG A 177 17.37 -2.46 -1.11
CA ARG A 177 18.27 -1.41 -0.65
C ARG A 177 18.51 -0.44 -1.80
N THR A 178 18.18 0.83 -1.58
CA THR A 178 18.44 1.91 -2.54
C THR A 178 19.94 2.19 -2.66
N ASP A 179 20.35 2.84 -3.74
CA ASP A 179 21.76 3.26 -3.93
C ASP A 179 22.22 4.26 -2.86
N LYS A 180 21.28 4.99 -2.23
CA LYS A 180 21.52 5.86 -1.08
C LYS A 180 21.60 5.11 0.27
N GLY A 181 21.46 3.78 0.27
CA GLY A 181 21.60 2.94 1.45
C GLY A 181 20.33 2.74 2.28
N LEU A 182 19.20 3.36 1.92
CA LEU A 182 17.91 3.10 2.57
C LEU A 182 17.44 1.67 2.28
N HIS A 183 17.08 0.94 3.34
CA HIS A 183 16.45 -0.38 3.23
C HIS A 183 14.92 -0.23 3.25
N ILE A 184 14.24 -0.95 2.38
CA ILE A 184 12.78 -0.94 2.24
C ILE A 184 12.32 -2.39 2.14
N SER A 185 11.28 -2.77 2.88
CA SER A 185 10.59 -4.05 2.71
C SER A 185 9.10 -3.80 2.45
N VAL A 186 8.56 -4.44 1.42
CA VAL A 186 7.12 -4.39 1.11
C VAL A 186 6.50 -5.73 1.45
N HIS A 187 5.47 -5.71 2.30
CA HIS A 187 4.71 -6.88 2.72
C HIS A 187 3.26 -6.48 3.07
N GLU A 188 2.48 -7.46 3.50
CA GLU A 188 1.11 -7.29 3.95
C GLU A 188 0.95 -7.81 5.39
N ALA A 189 -0.12 -7.41 6.05
CA ALA A 189 -0.44 -7.84 7.41
C ALA A 189 -1.95 -8.06 7.53
N ALA A 190 -2.34 -9.02 8.39
CA ALA A 190 -3.72 -9.44 8.58
C ALA A 190 -4.43 -9.89 7.28
N LEU A 191 -3.77 -10.77 6.51
CA LEU A 191 -4.39 -11.43 5.36
C LEU A 191 -5.49 -12.40 5.83
N VAL A 192 -6.73 -11.91 5.86
CA VAL A 192 -7.93 -12.63 6.29
C VAL A 192 -9.03 -12.37 5.28
N ASP A 193 -9.65 -13.43 4.76
CA ASP A 193 -10.74 -13.36 3.78
C ASP A 193 -10.40 -12.49 2.55
N TYR A 194 -9.16 -12.63 2.07
CA TYR A 194 -8.63 -11.88 0.93
C TYR A 194 -7.57 -12.70 0.20
N ALA A 195 -7.28 -12.34 -1.05
CA ALA A 195 -6.25 -12.98 -1.85
C ALA A 195 -4.85 -12.50 -1.44
N ALA A 196 -3.88 -13.42 -1.34
CA ALA A 196 -2.50 -13.06 -1.02
C ALA A 196 -1.90 -12.13 -2.09
N MET A 197 -1.15 -11.13 -1.64
CA MET A 197 -0.50 -10.15 -2.50
C MET A 197 0.90 -10.62 -2.94
N THR A 198 1.08 -10.71 -4.25
CA THR A 198 2.39 -10.76 -4.92
C THR A 198 2.67 -9.40 -5.55
N LEU A 199 3.91 -9.15 -5.98
CA LEU A 199 4.30 -7.89 -6.60
C LEU A 199 4.79 -8.14 -8.02
N ARG A 200 4.16 -7.47 -8.99
CA ARG A 200 4.61 -7.45 -10.39
C ARG A 200 5.36 -6.17 -10.70
N ARG A 201 6.34 -6.26 -11.58
CA ARG A 201 7.07 -5.10 -12.06
C ARG A 201 6.16 -4.17 -12.87
N GLY A 202 6.16 -2.89 -12.50
CA GLY A 202 5.59 -1.78 -13.27
C GLY A 202 6.65 -1.05 -14.11
N ARG A 203 6.33 0.16 -14.56
CA ARG A 203 7.28 1.00 -15.30
C ARG A 203 8.32 1.62 -14.36
N GLY A 204 9.59 1.60 -14.79
CA GLY A 204 10.71 2.13 -14.00
C GLY A 204 10.88 1.37 -12.69
N GLN A 205 10.87 2.11 -11.57
CA GLN A 205 10.99 1.60 -10.20
C GLN A 205 9.63 1.31 -9.54
N ALA A 206 8.56 1.22 -10.32
CA ALA A 206 7.24 0.88 -9.81
C ALA A 206 7.04 -0.62 -9.65
N LEU A 207 6.38 -0.99 -8.58
CA LEU A 207 5.78 -2.29 -8.34
C LEU A 207 4.27 -2.12 -8.28
N GLN A 208 3.52 -3.12 -8.72
CA GLN A 208 2.07 -3.15 -8.56
C GLN A 208 1.68 -4.43 -7.81
N ALA A 209 0.67 -4.32 -6.94
CA ALA A 209 0.00 -5.48 -6.38
C ALA A 209 -0.51 -6.40 -7.50
N ASP A 210 -0.42 -7.70 -7.25
CA ASP A 210 -0.95 -8.78 -8.08
C ASP A 210 -1.55 -9.81 -7.13
N LEU A 211 -2.88 -9.85 -7.07
CA LEU A 211 -3.62 -10.73 -6.18
C LEU A 211 -3.64 -12.16 -6.75
N THR A 212 -3.45 -13.14 -5.88
CA THR A 212 -3.59 -14.55 -6.26
C THR A 212 -5.07 -14.85 -6.57
N PRO A 213 -5.45 -15.09 -7.84
CA PRO A 213 -6.84 -15.24 -8.24
C PRO A 213 -7.36 -16.62 -7.81
N LEU A 214 -8.68 -16.74 -7.83
CA LEU A 214 -9.34 -18.02 -7.82
C LEU A 214 -9.15 -18.74 -9.18
N SER A 215 -9.57 -20.00 -9.24
CA SER A 215 -9.48 -20.80 -10.48
C SER A 215 -10.31 -20.25 -11.63
N ASP A 216 -11.35 -19.47 -11.34
CA ASP A 216 -12.28 -18.87 -12.30
C ASP A 216 -11.90 -17.44 -12.73
N GLY A 217 -10.70 -17.00 -12.35
CA GLY A 217 -10.17 -15.66 -12.65
C GLY A 217 -10.77 -14.59 -11.76
#